data_AF-A0A5D6UWN4-F1
#
_entry.id   AF-A0A5D6UWN4-F1
#
_cell.length_a   1.000
_cell.length_b   1.000
_cell.length_c   1.000
_cell.angle_alpha   90.00
_cell.angle_beta   90.00
_cell.angle_gamma   90.00
#
_symmetry.space_group_name_H-M   'P 1'
#
loop_
_entity.id
_entity.type
_entity.pdbx_description
1 polymer ?
#
loop_
_entity_poly.entity_id
_entity_poly.type
_entity_poly.pdbx_seq_one_letter_code
_entity_poly.pdbx_strand_id
1 'polypeptide(L)'
;MRYVDLNRLVIPAGWQSKANNTLADLQIKTQEERRIFFKNLTNPLWKRPDFVRAILPLGSTLFRKCWYSESRITDDIDIDHFRPKGKDANKSFKTQFQEYLSENEFEQLEEESTRGWWFLAFESKNFRVCSCFRNQSRHDTSIALANLKNRAKGKSDFFPLKKGSSVAINADGIENEINCLLDPCKLGDAEFISFDQFGNAYTIYDDSTEERKWIKCRVLTSIAVYHLDEHDLIEFRKKKWKYCKDFIYDKMKKALFVDKDIDEVRRLKQEFITEFLDANHEFSAVAIDCIRYYKDEENWLERVFPKNTLSK
;
A
#
# COMPACT_ATOMS: atom_id res chain seq x y z
N MET A 1 4.75 2.06 3.73
CA MET A 1 4.11 0.74 3.58
C MET A 1 5.09 -0.31 4.07
N ARG A 2 4.56 -1.37 4.69
CA ARG A 2 5.32 -2.52 5.23
C ARG A 2 4.97 -3.75 4.43
N TYR A 3 5.90 -4.69 4.31
CA TYR A 3 5.62 -6.00 3.75
C TYR A 3 4.60 -6.76 4.61
N VAL A 4 3.62 -7.39 3.95
CA VAL A 4 2.59 -8.23 4.57
C VAL A 4 2.66 -9.63 3.95
N ASP A 5 3.07 -10.61 4.74
CA ASP A 5 3.18 -11.99 4.27
C ASP A 5 1.80 -12.68 4.25
N LEU A 6 1.24 -12.79 3.05
CA LEU A 6 -0.03 -13.49 2.81
C LEU A 6 0.06 -15.01 3.02
N ASN A 7 1.26 -15.61 3.04
CA ASN A 7 1.38 -17.05 3.31
C ASN A 7 1.04 -17.40 4.76
N ARG A 8 0.99 -16.40 5.66
CA ARG A 8 0.51 -16.55 7.04
C ARG A 8 -1.02 -16.66 7.14
N LEU A 9 -1.76 -16.41 6.04
CA LEU A 9 -3.21 -16.45 6.05
C LEU A 9 -3.72 -17.88 6.19
N VAL A 10 -4.43 -18.15 7.28
CA VAL A 10 -5.17 -19.40 7.45
C VAL A 10 -6.59 -19.21 6.93
N ILE A 11 -6.90 -19.86 5.80
CA ILE A 11 -8.21 -19.78 5.17
C ILE A 11 -9.26 -20.49 6.04
N PRO A 12 -10.39 -19.84 6.39
CA PRO A 12 -11.44 -20.46 7.19
C PRO A 12 -12.07 -21.69 6.53
N ALA A 13 -12.57 -22.61 7.35
CA ALA A 13 -13.22 -23.83 6.89
C ALA A 13 -14.39 -23.53 5.92
N GLY A 14 -14.45 -24.29 4.83
CA GLY A 14 -15.49 -24.15 3.79
C GLY A 14 -15.37 -22.87 2.94
N TRP A 15 -14.44 -21.95 3.23
CA TRP A 15 -14.25 -20.73 2.44
C TRP A 15 -13.74 -21.07 1.04
N GLN A 16 -12.68 -21.88 0.94
CA GLN A 16 -12.07 -22.26 -0.34
C GLN A 16 -13.02 -23.05 -1.24
N SER A 17 -13.77 -24.01 -0.68
CA SER A 17 -14.75 -24.79 -1.44
C SER A 17 -15.85 -23.88 -2.03
N LYS A 18 -16.37 -22.94 -1.23
CA LYS A 18 -17.38 -21.99 -1.71
C LYS A 18 -16.81 -21.05 -2.77
N ALA A 19 -15.57 -20.58 -2.60
CA ALA A 19 -14.86 -19.77 -3.59
C ALA A 19 -14.74 -20.51 -4.94
N ASN A 20 -14.26 -21.76 -4.92
CA ASN A 20 -14.10 -22.58 -6.12
C ASN A 20 -15.44 -22.84 -6.82
N ASN A 21 -16.49 -23.18 -6.08
CA ASN A 21 -17.82 -23.41 -6.64
C ASN A 21 -18.41 -22.16 -7.29
N THR A 22 -18.26 -20.99 -6.65
CA THR A 22 -18.71 -19.72 -7.22
C THR A 22 -17.90 -19.36 -8.46
N LEU A 23 -16.58 -19.59 -8.45
CA LEU A 23 -15.73 -19.31 -9.60
C LEU A 23 -16.07 -20.19 -10.81
N ALA A 24 -16.37 -21.48 -10.58
CA ALA A 24 -16.83 -22.39 -11.62
C ALA A 24 -18.14 -21.93 -12.28
N ASP A 25 -19.10 -21.43 -11.49
CA ASP A 25 -20.34 -20.83 -12.02
C ASP A 25 -20.07 -19.54 -12.81
N LEU A 26 -19.10 -18.72 -12.40
CA LEU A 26 -18.72 -17.51 -13.15
C LEU A 26 -17.98 -17.83 -14.46
N GLN A 27 -17.27 -18.95 -14.54
CA GLN A 27 -16.50 -19.35 -15.72
C GLN A 27 -17.39 -19.45 -16.96
N ILE A 28 -18.59 -20.01 -16.81
CA ILE A 28 -19.54 -20.21 -17.91
C ILE A 28 -20.36 -18.96 -18.28
N LYS A 29 -20.27 -17.88 -17.49
CA LYS A 29 -21.01 -16.63 -17.71
C LYS A 29 -20.29 -15.69 -18.66
N THR A 30 -21.05 -14.89 -19.39
CA THR A 30 -20.57 -13.75 -20.17
C THR A 30 -20.03 -12.62 -19.28
N GLN A 31 -19.33 -11.65 -19.88
CA GLN A 31 -18.83 -10.48 -19.15
C GLN A 31 -19.97 -9.68 -18.48
N GLU A 32 -21.10 -9.53 -19.15
CA GLU A 32 -22.25 -8.79 -18.62
C GLU A 32 -22.94 -9.55 -17.47
N GLU A 33 -23.12 -10.85 -17.59
CA GLU A 33 -23.66 -11.69 -16.51
C GLU A 33 -22.75 -11.67 -15.27
N ARG A 34 -21.43 -11.70 -15.45
CA ARG A 34 -20.46 -11.54 -14.34
C ARG A 34 -20.59 -10.17 -13.68
N ARG A 35 -20.76 -9.11 -14.47
CA ARG A 35 -20.97 -7.74 -13.97
C ARG A 35 -22.24 -7.65 -13.12
N ILE A 36 -23.35 -8.21 -13.61
CA ILE A 36 -24.62 -8.29 -12.89
C ILE A 36 -24.47 -9.10 -11.61
N PHE A 37 -23.79 -10.25 -11.66
CA PHE A 37 -23.51 -11.07 -10.48
C PHE A 37 -22.81 -10.27 -9.38
N PHE A 38 -21.70 -9.59 -9.71
CA PHE A 38 -20.97 -8.81 -8.69
C PHE A 38 -21.75 -7.60 -8.18
N LYS A 39 -22.59 -6.99 -9.02
CA LYS A 39 -23.46 -5.89 -8.60
C LYS A 39 -24.51 -6.34 -7.59
N ASN A 40 -25.03 -7.57 -7.73
CA ASN A 40 -26.09 -8.12 -6.89
C ASN A 40 -25.56 -8.99 -5.73
N LEU A 41 -24.24 -9.18 -5.62
CA LEU A 41 -23.63 -10.03 -4.60
C LEU A 41 -23.79 -9.43 -3.21
N THR A 42 -24.75 -9.95 -2.45
CA THR A 42 -24.93 -9.66 -1.04
C THR A 42 -24.08 -10.63 -0.20
N ASN A 43 -23.34 -10.13 0.77
CA ASN A 43 -22.45 -10.93 1.64
C ASN A 43 -21.31 -11.67 0.91
N PRO A 44 -20.40 -10.94 0.24
CA PRO A 44 -19.29 -11.55 -0.46
C PRO A 44 -18.33 -12.28 0.50
N LEU A 45 -17.66 -13.32 0.00
CA LEU A 45 -16.77 -14.18 0.79
C LEU A 45 -15.64 -13.41 1.50
N TRP A 46 -15.09 -12.37 0.86
CA TRP A 46 -14.04 -11.53 1.44
C TRP A 46 -14.53 -10.62 2.58
N LYS A 47 -15.84 -10.47 2.77
CA LYS A 47 -16.44 -9.73 3.91
C LYS A 47 -16.99 -10.65 5.00
N ARG A 48 -16.83 -11.97 4.87
CA ARG A 48 -17.28 -12.89 5.93
C ARG A 48 -16.51 -12.61 7.24
N PRO A 49 -17.18 -12.58 8.41
CA PRO A 49 -16.52 -12.24 9.67
C PRO A 49 -15.34 -13.16 10.04
N ASP A 50 -15.42 -14.45 9.73
CA ASP A 50 -14.33 -15.40 9.98
C ASP A 50 -13.11 -15.13 9.09
N PHE A 51 -13.34 -14.77 7.82
CA PHE A 51 -12.28 -14.37 6.91
C PHE A 51 -11.63 -13.04 7.33
N VAL A 52 -12.43 -12.03 7.68
CA VAL A 52 -11.93 -10.73 8.14
C VAL A 52 -11.08 -10.90 9.41
N ARG A 53 -11.51 -11.75 10.36
CA ARG A 53 -10.71 -12.07 11.56
C ARG A 53 -9.38 -12.77 11.23
N ALA A 54 -9.33 -13.57 10.17
CA ALA A 54 -8.12 -14.26 9.75
C ALA A 54 -7.13 -13.34 9.03
N ILE A 55 -7.60 -12.44 8.15
CA ILE A 55 -6.73 -11.61 7.31
C ILE A 55 -6.22 -10.35 8.02
N LEU A 56 -7.02 -9.75 8.91
CA LEU A 56 -6.70 -8.48 9.56
C LEU A 56 -5.37 -8.49 10.34
N PRO A 57 -5.04 -9.54 11.14
CA PRO A 57 -3.81 -9.58 11.94
C PRO A 57 -2.52 -9.72 11.12
N LEU A 58 -2.60 -10.01 9.82
CA LEU A 58 -1.40 -10.14 8.97
C LEU A 58 -0.64 -8.82 8.86
N GLY A 59 -1.36 -7.69 8.81
CA GLY A 59 -0.75 -6.36 8.72
C GLY A 59 -0.36 -5.76 10.07
N SER A 60 -1.16 -6.00 11.11
CA SER A 60 -0.85 -5.62 12.49
C SER A 60 -1.72 -6.42 13.46
N THR A 61 -1.11 -6.92 14.53
CA THR A 61 -1.83 -7.55 15.66
C THR A 61 -2.28 -6.54 16.71
N LEU A 62 -1.80 -5.30 16.65
CA LEU A 62 -2.10 -4.26 17.65
C LEU A 62 -3.38 -3.48 17.30
N PHE A 63 -3.66 -3.30 16.01
CA PHE A 63 -4.85 -2.58 15.54
C PHE A 63 -5.13 -2.84 14.07
N ARG A 64 -6.27 -2.35 13.61
CA ARG A 64 -6.70 -2.45 12.21
C ARG A 64 -5.88 -1.46 11.38
N LYS A 65 -4.96 -1.95 10.56
CA LYS A 65 -4.03 -1.12 9.79
C LYS A 65 -4.29 -1.25 8.29
N CYS A 66 -4.32 -0.12 7.59
CA CYS A 66 -4.35 -0.11 6.12
C CYS A 66 -2.99 -0.57 5.58
N TRP A 67 -2.98 -1.56 4.68
CA TRP A 67 -1.73 -2.11 4.15
C TRP A 67 -1.03 -1.17 3.18
N TYR A 68 -1.77 -0.28 2.51
CA TYR A 68 -1.19 0.71 1.60
C TYR A 68 -0.58 1.91 2.34
N SER A 69 -1.28 2.46 3.34
CA SER A 69 -0.89 3.73 4.02
C SER A 69 -0.27 3.57 5.40
N GLU A 70 -0.33 2.38 6.02
CA GLU A 70 0.00 2.11 7.43
C GLU A 70 -0.82 2.88 8.47
N SER A 71 -1.79 3.68 8.06
CA SER A 71 -2.68 4.37 9.00
C SER A 71 -3.62 3.37 9.67
N ARG A 72 -4.00 3.65 10.92
CA ARG A 72 -5.10 2.97 11.57
C ARG A 72 -6.41 3.21 10.82
N ILE A 73 -7.20 2.16 10.69
CA ILE A 73 -8.54 2.15 10.15
C ILE A 73 -9.50 2.37 11.32
N THR A 74 -10.00 3.60 11.44
CA THR A 74 -10.97 4.00 12.46
C THR A 74 -12.42 3.76 12.00
N ASP A 75 -12.62 3.85 10.69
CA ASP A 75 -13.83 3.57 9.94
C ASP A 75 -14.01 2.07 9.62
N ASP A 76 -14.90 1.75 8.68
CA ASP A 76 -15.15 0.38 8.24
C ASP A 76 -13.95 -0.19 7.49
N ILE A 77 -13.60 -1.42 7.85
CA ILE A 77 -12.59 -2.20 7.13
C ILE A 77 -13.13 -2.54 5.74
N ASP A 78 -12.32 -2.30 4.73
CA ASP A 78 -12.54 -2.85 3.41
C ASP A 78 -11.46 -3.85 3.03
N ILE A 79 -11.85 -4.85 2.24
CA ILE A 79 -10.95 -5.84 1.66
C ILE A 79 -10.91 -5.58 0.16
N ASP A 80 -9.87 -4.89 -0.27
CA ASP A 80 -9.63 -4.52 -1.65
C ASP A 80 -9.18 -5.73 -2.47
N HIS A 81 -9.62 -5.77 -3.73
CA HIS A 81 -9.09 -6.65 -4.76
C HIS A 81 -7.96 -5.93 -5.47
N PHE A 82 -6.70 -6.28 -5.21
CA PHE A 82 -5.55 -5.62 -5.83
C PHE A 82 -5.71 -5.54 -7.34
N ARG A 83 -5.92 -6.70 -7.97
CA ARG A 83 -6.47 -6.79 -9.32
C ARG A 83 -7.99 -6.72 -9.24
N PRO A 84 -8.63 -5.65 -9.73
CA PRO A 84 -10.06 -5.44 -9.55
C PRO A 84 -10.87 -6.47 -10.35
N LYS A 85 -11.90 -7.03 -9.74
CA LYS A 85 -12.80 -8.02 -10.37
C LYS A 85 -13.62 -7.50 -11.55
N GLY A 86 -13.75 -6.18 -11.68
CA GLY A 86 -14.48 -5.51 -12.75
C GLY A 86 -13.82 -4.16 -13.06
N LYS A 87 -14.18 -3.60 -14.21
CA LYS A 87 -13.69 -2.31 -14.70
C LYS A 87 -14.86 -1.48 -15.20
N ASP A 88 -14.88 -0.21 -14.84
CA ASP A 88 -15.76 0.81 -15.39
C ASP A 88 -15.11 1.41 -16.64
N ALA A 89 -15.73 1.15 -17.80
CA ALA A 89 -15.23 1.63 -19.09
C ALA A 89 -15.29 3.16 -19.24
N ASN A 90 -16.05 3.86 -18.38
CA ASN A 90 -16.19 5.32 -18.46
C ASN A 90 -15.11 6.06 -17.65
N LYS A 91 -14.27 5.34 -16.89
CA LYS A 91 -13.18 5.94 -16.13
C LYS A 91 -11.89 5.87 -16.93
N SER A 92 -11.29 7.03 -17.18
CA SER A 92 -9.93 7.12 -17.72
C SER A 92 -8.94 7.47 -16.61
N PHE A 93 -8.01 6.55 -16.35
CA PHE A 93 -6.79 6.71 -15.58
C PHE A 93 -6.00 7.95 -16.00
N LYS A 94 -5.73 8.15 -17.31
CA LYS A 94 -4.96 9.32 -17.78
C LYS A 94 -5.64 10.62 -17.35
N THR A 95 -6.93 10.76 -17.63
CA THR A 95 -7.71 11.95 -17.23
C THR A 95 -7.77 12.11 -15.70
N GLN A 96 -7.89 11.01 -14.96
CA GLN A 96 -8.00 11.02 -13.50
C GLN A 96 -6.71 11.46 -12.81
N PHE A 97 -5.55 11.10 -13.37
CA PHE A 97 -4.24 11.24 -12.72
C PHE A 97 -3.25 12.16 -13.46
N GLN A 98 -3.71 12.97 -14.42
CA GLN A 98 -2.87 13.89 -15.19
C GLN A 98 -2.12 14.95 -14.37
N GLU A 99 -2.56 15.23 -13.13
CA GLU A 99 -1.85 16.14 -12.23
C GLU A 99 -0.80 15.44 -11.35
N TYR A 100 -0.83 14.11 -11.31
CA TYR A 100 0.07 13.29 -10.51
C TYR A 100 1.24 12.74 -11.32
N LEU A 101 1.01 12.48 -12.60
CA LEU A 101 1.95 11.81 -13.49
C LEU A 101 2.25 12.72 -14.67
N SER A 102 3.52 12.81 -15.05
CA SER A 102 3.91 13.49 -16.29
C SER A 102 3.69 12.57 -17.49
N GLU A 103 3.80 13.11 -18.70
CA GLU A 103 3.76 12.30 -19.92
C GLU A 103 4.84 11.19 -19.91
N ASN A 104 6.00 11.41 -19.28
CA ASN A 104 7.03 10.38 -19.16
C ASN A 104 6.57 9.15 -18.36
N GLU A 105 5.75 9.35 -17.32
CA GLU A 105 5.17 8.23 -16.59
C GLU A 105 4.05 7.58 -17.39
N PHE A 106 3.18 8.35 -18.04
CA PHE A 106 2.10 7.79 -18.87
C PHE A 106 2.60 6.98 -20.06
N GLU A 107 3.68 7.39 -20.72
CA GLU A 107 4.30 6.66 -21.83
C GLU A 107 4.82 5.28 -21.45
N GLN A 108 5.05 5.03 -20.16
CA GLN A 108 5.46 3.73 -19.63
C GLN A 108 4.28 2.82 -19.27
N LEU A 109 3.05 3.33 -19.33
CA LEU A 109 1.84 2.59 -19.00
C LEU A 109 1.15 2.08 -20.25
N GLU A 110 0.55 0.90 -20.13
CA GLU A 110 -0.34 0.37 -21.15
C GLU A 110 -1.66 1.15 -21.17
N GLU A 111 -2.33 1.14 -22.32
CA GLU A 111 -3.71 1.60 -22.38
C GLU A 111 -4.59 0.80 -21.42
N GLU A 112 -5.62 1.46 -20.90
CA GLU A 112 -6.44 0.85 -19.86
C GLU A 112 -7.13 -0.41 -20.37
N SER A 113 -6.97 -1.49 -19.61
CA SER A 113 -7.78 -2.69 -19.80
C SER A 113 -9.26 -2.32 -19.74
N THR A 114 -10.02 -2.80 -20.71
CA THR A 114 -11.49 -2.69 -20.74
C THR A 114 -12.18 -3.74 -19.87
N ARG A 115 -11.40 -4.61 -19.21
CA ARG A 115 -11.86 -5.78 -18.45
C ARG A 115 -11.24 -5.83 -17.05
N GLY A 116 -11.97 -6.43 -16.12
CA GLY A 116 -11.46 -6.76 -14.79
C GLY A 116 -11.03 -8.23 -14.68
N TRP A 117 -10.28 -8.53 -13.63
CA TRP A 117 -9.74 -9.85 -13.28
C TRP A 117 -10.76 -10.63 -12.45
N TRP A 118 -11.94 -10.88 -13.02
CA TRP A 118 -13.04 -11.58 -12.33
C TRP A 118 -12.63 -12.97 -11.83
N PHE A 119 -11.69 -13.63 -12.51
CA PHE A 119 -11.16 -14.94 -12.13
C PHE A 119 -10.34 -14.90 -10.83
N LEU A 120 -9.94 -13.70 -10.37
CA LEU A 120 -9.30 -13.46 -9.08
C LEU A 120 -10.24 -12.89 -8.02
N ALA A 121 -11.55 -12.82 -8.29
CA ALA A 121 -12.52 -12.22 -7.36
C ALA A 121 -12.60 -12.96 -6.02
N PHE A 122 -12.27 -14.25 -6.01
CA PHE A 122 -12.25 -15.10 -4.82
C PHE A 122 -10.85 -15.70 -4.55
N GLU A 123 -9.81 -15.11 -5.13
CA GLU A 123 -8.43 -15.49 -4.82
C GLU A 123 -7.97 -14.75 -3.56
N SER A 124 -7.70 -15.49 -2.49
CA SER A 124 -7.25 -14.93 -1.21
C SER A 124 -5.97 -14.10 -1.34
N LYS A 125 -5.05 -14.50 -2.23
CA LYS A 125 -3.81 -13.75 -2.53
C LYS A 125 -4.06 -12.43 -3.27
N ASN A 126 -5.28 -12.21 -3.76
CA ASN A 126 -5.69 -10.97 -4.40
C ASN A 126 -6.26 -9.93 -3.42
N PHE A 127 -6.34 -10.22 -2.11
CA PHE A 127 -6.95 -9.32 -1.13
C PHE A 127 -5.95 -8.45 -0.36
N ARG A 128 -6.31 -7.18 -0.13
CA ARG A 128 -5.59 -6.26 0.77
C ARG A 128 -6.53 -5.56 1.75
N VAL A 129 -6.14 -5.50 3.01
CA VAL A 129 -6.88 -4.75 4.03
C VAL A 129 -6.58 -3.26 3.86
N CYS A 130 -7.63 -2.46 3.72
CA CYS A 130 -7.52 -1.01 3.63
C CYS A 130 -8.77 -0.32 4.22
N SER A 131 -8.71 0.99 4.43
CA SER A 131 -9.92 1.74 4.80
C SER A 131 -10.80 1.97 3.57
N CYS A 132 -12.10 2.11 3.80
CA CYS A 132 -13.04 2.35 2.71
C CYS A 132 -12.73 3.66 1.95
N PHE A 133 -12.15 4.66 2.60
CA PHE A 133 -11.68 5.90 1.97
C PHE A 133 -10.59 5.70 0.91
N ARG A 134 -9.76 4.66 1.04
CA ARG A 134 -8.67 4.37 0.10
C ARG A 134 -9.09 3.42 -1.00
N ASN A 135 -10.01 2.52 -0.69
CA ASN A 135 -10.50 1.56 -1.66
C ASN A 135 -11.54 2.17 -2.61
N GLN A 136 -12.47 2.96 -2.08
CA GLN A 136 -13.63 3.41 -2.83
C GLN A 136 -13.40 4.80 -3.41
N SER A 137 -13.73 4.96 -4.69
CA SER A 137 -13.81 6.26 -5.35
C SER A 137 -14.75 7.19 -4.59
N ARG A 138 -14.22 8.24 -3.95
CA ARG A 138 -15.03 9.30 -3.33
C ARG A 138 -14.87 10.62 -4.07
N HIS A 139 -15.98 11.33 -4.23
CA HIS A 139 -15.96 12.76 -4.51
C HIS A 139 -15.83 13.49 -3.17
N ASP A 140 -14.84 14.37 -3.04
CA ASP A 140 -14.64 15.17 -1.85
C ASP A 140 -15.79 16.20 -1.73
N THR A 141 -16.63 16.07 -0.71
CA THR A 141 -17.76 16.99 -0.45
C THR A 141 -17.39 18.10 0.54
N SER A 142 -16.11 18.23 0.93
CA SER A 142 -15.69 19.31 1.82
C SER A 142 -15.78 20.67 1.09
N ILE A 143 -16.71 21.50 1.57
CA ILE A 143 -17.09 22.81 1.01
C ILE A 143 -15.90 23.78 0.88
N ALA A 144 -14.79 23.53 1.60
CA ALA A 144 -13.61 24.39 1.58
C ALA A 144 -12.68 24.20 0.36
N LEU A 145 -12.87 23.14 -0.44
CA LEU A 145 -12.08 22.87 -1.65
C LEU A 145 -12.94 22.79 -2.91
N ALA A 146 -14.07 23.52 -2.95
CA ALA A 146 -14.94 23.61 -4.12
C ALA A 146 -14.24 24.08 -5.42
N ASN A 147 -12.98 24.56 -5.33
CA ASN A 147 -12.14 24.92 -6.47
C ASN A 147 -11.17 23.81 -6.94
N LEU A 148 -11.01 22.72 -6.19
CA LEU A 148 -10.31 21.51 -6.63
C LEU A 148 -11.35 20.49 -7.11
N LYS A 149 -11.74 20.66 -8.37
CA LYS A 149 -12.66 19.85 -9.18
C LYS A 149 -12.86 18.42 -8.65
N ASN A 150 -14.13 18.06 -8.43
CA ASN A 150 -14.69 16.69 -8.36
C ASN A 150 -13.79 15.59 -8.92
N ARG A 151 -12.90 15.02 -8.10
CA ARG A 151 -12.11 13.84 -8.47
C ARG A 151 -12.43 12.69 -7.56
N ALA A 152 -12.75 11.56 -8.18
CA ALA A 152 -12.68 10.24 -7.57
C ALA A 152 -11.30 10.02 -6.94
N LYS A 153 -11.23 10.06 -5.61
CA LYS A 153 -10.05 9.68 -4.82
C LYS A 153 -10.16 8.20 -4.42
N GLY A 154 -9.04 7.47 -4.45
CA GLY A 154 -8.98 6.05 -4.07
C GLY A 154 -8.84 5.08 -5.26
N LYS A 155 -8.37 3.87 -4.97
CA LYS A 155 -7.96 2.88 -5.98
C LYS A 155 -9.10 2.44 -6.91
N SER A 156 -10.28 2.17 -6.37
CA SER A 156 -11.44 1.67 -7.11
C SER A 156 -11.07 0.46 -7.99
N ASP A 157 -11.03 0.67 -9.30
CA ASP A 157 -10.77 -0.30 -10.36
C ASP A 157 -9.59 0.13 -11.24
N PHE A 158 -8.78 1.08 -10.77
CA PHE A 158 -7.53 1.46 -11.41
C PHE A 158 -6.46 0.41 -11.13
N PHE A 159 -5.98 -0.23 -12.19
CA PHE A 159 -4.89 -1.19 -12.15
C PHE A 159 -4.00 -1.04 -13.40
N PRO A 160 -3.19 0.04 -13.46
CA PRO A 160 -2.34 0.30 -14.61
C PRO A 160 -1.25 -0.78 -14.74
N LEU A 161 -0.97 -1.17 -15.99
CA LEU A 161 0.07 -2.12 -16.35
C LEU A 161 1.22 -1.40 -17.04
N LYS A 162 2.40 -2.03 -17.08
CA LYS A 162 3.53 -1.57 -17.89
C LYS A 162 3.19 -1.65 -19.37
N LYS A 163 3.62 -0.68 -20.17
CA LYS A 163 3.51 -0.71 -21.63
C LYS A 163 4.10 -2.00 -22.21
N GLY A 164 3.36 -2.65 -23.10
CA GLY A 164 3.67 -3.94 -23.69
C GLY A 164 3.37 -5.14 -22.78
N SER A 165 2.83 -4.94 -21.57
CA SER A 165 2.40 -6.03 -20.70
C SER A 165 1.17 -6.72 -21.28
N SER A 166 1.15 -8.05 -21.22
CA SER A 166 -0.07 -8.81 -21.53
C SER A 166 -1.06 -8.69 -20.37
N VAL A 167 -2.32 -8.31 -20.66
CA VAL A 167 -3.40 -8.33 -19.67
C VAL A 167 -3.80 -9.77 -19.40
N ALA A 168 -3.71 -10.23 -18.16
CA ALA A 168 -4.07 -11.59 -17.81
C ALA A 168 -5.58 -11.84 -17.97
N ILE A 169 -5.94 -12.91 -18.69
CA ILE A 169 -7.34 -13.32 -18.89
C ILE A 169 -7.76 -14.52 -18.04
N ASN A 170 -6.78 -15.17 -17.40
CA ASN A 170 -6.92 -16.30 -16.50
C ASN A 170 -5.73 -16.31 -15.52
N ALA A 171 -5.70 -17.28 -14.59
CA ALA A 171 -4.66 -17.39 -13.58
C ALA A 171 -3.25 -17.56 -14.17
N ASP A 172 -3.12 -18.36 -15.24
CA ASP A 172 -1.83 -18.67 -15.87
C ASP A 172 -1.19 -17.43 -16.51
N GLY A 173 -1.99 -16.46 -16.96
CA GLY A 173 -1.48 -15.22 -17.55
C GLY A 173 -0.85 -14.24 -16.55
N ILE A 174 -1.04 -14.44 -15.23
CA ILE A 174 -0.68 -13.46 -14.20
C ILE A 174 0.84 -13.28 -14.08
N GLU A 175 1.61 -14.34 -14.27
CA GLU A 175 3.08 -14.30 -14.21
C GLU A 175 3.72 -13.46 -15.33
N ASN A 176 3.04 -13.33 -16.47
CA ASN A 176 3.49 -12.55 -17.61
C ASN A 176 3.00 -11.09 -17.57
N GLU A 177 2.12 -10.77 -16.61
CA GLU A 177 1.56 -9.44 -16.44
C GLU A 177 2.44 -8.60 -15.50
N ILE A 178 2.86 -7.43 -15.96
CA ILE A 178 3.69 -6.49 -15.21
C ILE A 178 2.81 -5.34 -14.73
N ASN A 179 2.35 -5.41 -13.48
CA ASN A 179 1.55 -4.35 -12.88
C ASN A 179 2.41 -3.15 -12.45
N CYS A 180 1.85 -1.95 -12.52
CA CYS A 180 2.55 -0.73 -12.12
C CYS A 180 2.46 -0.51 -10.59
N LEU A 181 1.33 -0.83 -9.96
CA LEU A 181 1.12 -0.56 -8.54
C LEU A 181 2.10 -1.29 -7.61
N LEU A 182 2.50 -0.64 -6.52
CA LEU A 182 3.25 -1.25 -5.43
C LEU A 182 2.30 -2.14 -4.62
N ASP A 183 2.71 -3.38 -4.40
CA ASP A 183 1.95 -4.36 -3.63
C ASP A 183 2.61 -4.59 -2.27
N PRO A 184 1.97 -4.23 -1.14
CA PRO A 184 2.53 -4.51 0.19
C PRO A 184 2.69 -6.02 0.44
N CYS A 185 2.06 -6.88 -0.36
CA CYS A 185 2.19 -8.33 -0.25
C CYS A 185 3.27 -8.93 -1.16
N LYS A 186 3.98 -8.10 -1.95
CA LYS A 186 5.12 -8.49 -2.76
C LYS A 186 6.42 -8.07 -2.07
N LEU A 187 7.31 -9.03 -1.87
CA LEU A 187 8.60 -8.76 -1.24
C LEU A 187 9.39 -7.74 -2.07
N GLY A 188 9.96 -6.73 -1.40
CA GLY A 188 10.75 -5.67 -2.02
C GLY A 188 9.95 -4.47 -2.52
N ASP A 189 8.65 -4.61 -2.83
CA ASP A 189 7.85 -3.47 -3.33
C ASP A 189 7.75 -2.34 -2.30
N ALA A 190 7.67 -2.69 -1.01
CA ALA A 190 7.62 -1.72 0.08
C ALA A 190 8.90 -0.87 0.20
N GLU A 191 10.03 -1.33 -0.33
CA GLU A 191 11.31 -0.62 -0.31
C GLU A 191 11.41 0.47 -1.38
N PHE A 192 10.55 0.43 -2.42
CA PHE A 192 10.61 1.42 -3.49
C PHE A 192 10.12 2.81 -3.08
N ILE A 193 9.23 2.88 -2.10
CA ILE A 193 8.65 4.14 -1.61
C ILE A 193 9.36 4.64 -0.36
N SER A 194 9.61 5.94 -0.28
CA SER A 194 10.23 6.59 0.87
C SER A 194 9.35 7.72 1.43
N PHE A 195 9.61 8.12 2.67
CA PHE A 195 8.94 9.23 3.34
C PHE A 195 9.95 10.25 3.84
N ASP A 196 9.59 11.54 3.78
CA ASP A 196 10.45 12.63 4.22
C ASP A 196 10.03 13.21 5.58
N GLN A 197 10.82 14.16 6.09
CA GLN A 197 10.57 14.88 7.34
C GLN A 197 9.30 15.75 7.33
N PHE A 198 8.75 16.03 6.17
CA PHE A 198 7.50 16.77 5.99
C PHE A 198 6.29 15.83 5.92
N GLY A 199 6.50 14.52 5.92
CA GLY A 199 5.46 13.49 5.85
C GLY A 199 5.06 13.10 4.42
N ASN A 200 5.73 13.62 3.40
CA ASN A 200 5.43 13.30 2.00
C ASN A 200 5.89 11.89 1.67
N ALA A 201 5.11 11.18 0.86
CA ALA A 201 5.57 9.98 0.18
C ALA A 201 6.30 10.40 -1.11
N TYR A 202 7.45 9.80 -1.39
CA TYR A 202 8.23 10.10 -2.59
C TYR A 202 9.06 8.90 -3.04
N THR A 203 9.74 9.08 -4.18
CA THR A 203 10.66 8.12 -4.79
C THR A 203 12.08 8.65 -4.74
N ILE A 204 13.04 7.79 -4.40
CA ILE A 204 14.48 8.07 -4.51
C ILE A 204 15.05 7.68 -5.89
N TYR A 205 14.21 7.12 -6.76
CA TYR A 205 14.58 6.64 -8.08
C TYR A 205 14.42 7.77 -9.11
N ASP A 206 15.44 7.89 -9.96
CA ASP A 206 15.58 8.89 -11.02
C ASP A 206 15.48 8.22 -12.41
N ASP A 207 15.65 9.01 -13.46
CA ASP A 207 15.57 8.55 -14.85
C ASP A 207 16.94 8.10 -15.39
N SER A 208 17.92 7.76 -14.53
CA SER A 208 19.28 7.41 -14.96
C SER A 208 19.37 6.06 -15.69
N THR A 209 18.40 5.17 -15.49
CA THR A 209 18.28 3.87 -16.18
C THR A 209 16.81 3.54 -16.41
N GLU A 210 16.51 2.68 -17.38
CA GLU A 210 15.13 2.22 -17.65
C GLU A 210 14.50 1.49 -16.45
N GLU A 211 15.30 0.75 -15.68
CA GLU A 211 14.82 0.09 -14.46
C GLU A 211 14.43 1.11 -13.39
N ARG A 212 15.28 2.11 -13.11
CA ARG A 212 14.99 3.16 -12.12
C ARG A 212 13.83 4.04 -12.56
N LYS A 213 13.75 4.38 -13.84
CA LYS A 213 12.62 5.10 -14.46
C LYS A 213 11.31 4.34 -14.28
N TRP A 214 11.33 3.02 -14.50
CA TRP A 214 10.17 2.17 -14.26
C TRP A 214 9.77 2.12 -12.78
N ILE A 215 10.72 1.92 -11.86
CA ILE A 215 10.44 1.94 -10.41
C ILE A 215 9.85 3.29 -9.98
N LYS A 216 10.40 4.41 -10.47
CA LYS A 216 9.86 5.75 -10.25
C LYS A 216 8.39 5.85 -10.71
N CYS A 217 8.09 5.39 -11.93
CA CYS A 217 6.71 5.35 -12.44
C CYS A 217 5.78 4.54 -11.52
N ARG A 218 6.22 3.37 -11.04
CA ARG A 218 5.47 2.54 -10.07
C ARG A 218 5.17 3.27 -8.78
N VAL A 219 6.16 3.95 -8.19
CA VAL A 219 6.00 4.68 -6.92
C VAL A 219 5.03 5.85 -7.08
N LEU A 220 5.24 6.71 -8.09
CA LEU A 220 4.38 7.88 -8.33
C LEU A 220 2.94 7.46 -8.63
N THR A 221 2.76 6.42 -9.45
CA THR A 221 1.45 5.85 -9.75
C THR A 221 0.76 5.33 -8.49
N SER A 222 1.50 4.67 -7.61
CA SER A 222 0.96 4.13 -6.35
C SER A 222 0.61 5.24 -5.35
N ILE A 223 1.41 6.30 -5.27
CA ILE A 223 1.09 7.48 -4.46
C ILE A 223 -0.24 8.07 -4.91
N ALA A 224 -0.42 8.24 -6.23
CA ALA A 224 -1.65 8.79 -6.81
C ALA A 224 -2.87 7.88 -6.57
N VAL A 225 -2.77 6.60 -6.95
CA VAL A 225 -3.89 5.65 -6.91
C VAL A 225 -4.32 5.34 -5.48
N TYR A 226 -3.36 5.18 -4.56
CA TYR A 226 -3.65 4.94 -3.15
C TYR A 226 -3.85 6.23 -2.36
N HIS A 227 -3.76 7.42 -2.99
CA HIS A 227 -3.87 8.73 -2.37
C HIS A 227 -2.93 8.94 -1.17
N LEU A 228 -1.68 8.47 -1.29
CA LEU A 228 -0.66 8.52 -0.21
C LEU A 228 -0.15 9.94 0.09
N ASP A 229 -0.70 10.96 -0.55
CA ASP A 229 -0.43 12.39 -0.39
C ASP A 229 -1.59 13.14 0.30
N GLU A 230 -2.57 12.41 0.82
CA GLU A 230 -3.68 12.99 1.57
C GLU A 230 -3.18 13.74 2.82
N HIS A 231 -3.81 14.89 3.10
CA HIS A 231 -3.39 15.87 4.11
C HIS A 231 -3.19 15.25 5.50
N ASP A 232 -4.17 14.51 6.01
CA ASP A 232 -4.10 13.96 7.35
C ASP A 232 -2.97 12.92 7.45
N LEU A 233 -2.79 12.10 6.41
CA LEU A 233 -1.63 11.20 6.37
C LEU A 233 -0.31 11.94 6.38
N ILE A 234 -0.18 13.05 5.66
CA ILE A 234 1.05 13.87 5.68
C ILE A 234 1.32 14.35 7.10
N GLU A 235 0.33 14.94 7.76
CA GLU A 235 0.48 15.46 9.12
C GLU A 235 0.79 14.36 10.16
N PHE A 236 0.15 13.19 10.05
CA PHE A 236 0.47 12.05 10.92
C PHE A 236 1.90 11.52 10.71
N ARG A 237 2.36 11.43 9.45
CA ARG A 237 3.72 10.98 9.14
C ARG A 237 4.76 12.00 9.61
N LYS A 238 4.51 13.29 9.41
CA LYS A 238 5.35 14.39 9.92
C LYS A 238 5.47 14.34 11.44
N LYS A 239 4.35 14.08 12.14
CA LYS A 239 4.34 13.90 13.59
C LYS A 239 5.16 12.68 14.02
N LYS A 240 5.00 11.52 13.34
CA LYS A 240 5.80 10.32 13.61
C LYS A 240 7.30 10.59 13.40
N TRP A 241 7.66 11.28 12.32
CA TRP A 241 9.04 11.67 12.03
C TRP A 241 9.62 12.56 13.14
N LYS A 242 8.88 13.58 13.56
CA LYS A 242 9.28 14.46 14.66
C LYS A 242 9.56 13.66 15.93
N TYR A 243 8.68 12.72 16.30
CA TYR A 243 8.91 11.88 17.47
C TYR A 243 10.13 10.98 17.34
N CYS A 244 10.40 10.44 16.15
CA CYS A 244 11.62 9.67 15.91
C CYS A 244 12.86 10.54 16.11
N LYS A 245 12.86 11.75 15.52
CA LYS A 245 13.95 12.72 15.65
C LYS A 245 14.20 13.12 17.10
N ASP A 246 13.15 13.56 17.79
CA ASP A 246 13.24 14.00 19.20
C ASP A 246 13.79 12.83 20.06
N PHE A 247 13.35 11.59 19.84
CA PHE A 247 13.89 10.43 20.55
C PHE A 247 15.38 10.19 20.26
N ILE A 248 15.79 10.25 18.99
CA ILE A 248 17.18 10.03 18.58
C ILE A 248 18.10 11.11 19.18
N TYR A 249 17.73 12.39 19.07
CA TYR A 249 18.60 13.49 19.49
C TYR A 249 18.53 13.76 20.99
N ASP A 250 17.34 13.77 21.58
CA ASP A 250 17.17 14.20 22.97
C ASP A 250 17.44 13.07 23.96
N LYS A 251 17.24 11.80 23.55
CA LYS A 251 17.54 10.63 24.38
C LYS A 251 18.83 9.94 23.95
N MET A 252 18.87 9.38 22.75
CA MET A 252 19.96 8.45 22.37
C MET A 252 21.31 9.17 22.19
N LYS A 253 21.33 10.30 21.48
CA LYS A 253 22.55 11.08 21.27
C LYS A 253 23.09 11.63 22.60
N LYS A 254 22.20 12.08 23.48
CA LYS A 254 22.57 12.51 24.84
C LYS A 254 23.19 11.35 25.64
N ALA A 255 22.52 10.20 25.71
CA ALA A 255 23.03 9.03 26.42
C ALA A 255 24.42 8.60 25.91
N LEU A 256 24.63 8.64 24.58
CA LEU A 256 25.88 8.22 23.97
C LEU A 256 27.05 9.20 24.20
N PHE A 257 26.82 10.51 24.01
CA PHE A 257 27.91 11.49 23.96
C PHE A 257 28.06 12.33 25.22
N VAL A 258 26.96 12.58 25.95
CA VAL A 258 26.95 13.38 27.18
C VAL A 258 27.12 12.46 28.38
N ASP A 259 26.20 11.53 28.55
CA ASP A 259 26.16 10.66 29.73
C ASP A 259 27.18 9.50 29.59
N LYS A 260 27.58 9.18 28.35
CA LYS A 260 28.49 8.08 27.99
C LYS A 260 28.03 6.72 28.54
N ASP A 261 26.71 6.53 28.59
CA ASP A 261 26.07 5.34 29.12
C ASP A 261 25.67 4.41 27.96
N ILE A 262 26.49 3.38 27.74
CA ILE A 262 26.29 2.42 26.66
C ILE A 262 25.09 1.50 26.95
N ASP A 263 24.82 1.18 28.21
CA ASP A 263 23.71 0.30 28.56
C ASP A 263 22.37 1.01 28.38
N GLU A 264 22.32 2.32 28.69
CA GLU A 264 21.17 3.15 28.37
C GLU A 264 20.94 3.27 26.86
N VAL A 265 22.01 3.42 26.05
CA VAL A 265 21.87 3.42 24.58
C VAL A 265 21.30 2.08 24.07
N ARG A 266 21.71 0.95 24.65
CA ARG A 266 21.14 -0.37 24.30
C ARG A 266 19.67 -0.47 24.68
N ARG A 267 19.29 0.03 25.87
CA ARG A 267 17.90 0.06 26.34
C ARG A 267 17.03 0.93 25.42
N LEU A 268 17.49 2.15 25.12
CA LEU A 268 16.81 3.10 24.24
C LEU A 268 16.69 2.57 22.80
N LYS A 269 17.70 1.86 22.29
CA LYS A 269 17.61 1.18 20.99
C LYS A 269 16.47 0.17 21.00
N GLN A 270 16.36 -0.65 22.04
CA GLN A 270 15.29 -1.65 22.13
C GLN A 270 13.91 -1.00 22.23
N GLU A 271 13.78 0.05 23.04
CA GLU A 271 12.57 0.90 23.14
C GLU A 271 12.19 1.45 21.76
N PHE A 272 13.16 2.01 21.02
CA PHE A 272 12.93 2.56 19.69
C PHE A 272 12.44 1.48 18.69
N ILE A 273 13.07 0.30 18.71
CA ILE A 273 12.66 -0.82 17.86
C ILE A 273 11.20 -1.19 18.14
N THR A 274 10.82 -1.33 19.41
CA THR A 274 9.46 -1.74 19.79
C THR A 274 8.41 -0.68 19.51
N GLU A 275 8.71 0.60 19.69
CA GLU A 275 7.72 1.69 19.59
C GLU A 275 7.62 2.30 18.19
N PHE A 276 8.72 2.27 17.42
CA PHE A 276 8.82 2.97 16.14
C PHE A 276 9.04 2.04 14.95
N LEU A 277 9.86 0.99 15.08
CA LEU A 277 10.22 0.13 13.95
C LEU A 277 9.37 -1.13 13.80
N ASP A 278 8.69 -1.56 14.86
CA ASP A 278 7.79 -2.71 14.82
C ASP A 278 6.70 -2.48 13.76
N ALA A 279 6.62 -3.42 12.81
CA ALA A 279 5.66 -3.38 11.72
C ALA A 279 4.21 -3.34 12.22
N ASN A 280 3.91 -3.74 13.46
CA ASN A 280 2.57 -3.61 14.03
C ASN A 280 2.17 -2.15 14.30
N HIS A 281 3.10 -1.21 14.39
CA HIS A 281 2.81 0.20 14.67
C HIS A 281 2.51 1.02 13.41
N GLU A 282 1.77 2.12 13.61
CA GLU A 282 1.40 3.06 12.56
C GLU A 282 2.65 3.79 12.08
N PHE A 283 2.77 3.93 10.77
CA PHE A 283 3.85 4.69 10.14
C PHE A 283 5.25 4.20 10.52
N SER A 284 5.41 2.89 10.78
CA SER A 284 6.71 2.29 11.09
C SER A 284 7.68 2.36 9.90
N ALA A 285 7.19 2.40 8.65
CA ALA A 285 8.05 2.70 7.50
C ALA A 285 8.60 4.13 7.52
N VAL A 286 7.88 5.10 8.11
CA VAL A 286 8.36 6.47 8.27
C VAL A 286 9.48 6.53 9.31
N ALA A 287 9.37 5.76 10.39
CA ALA A 287 10.46 5.64 11.36
C ALA A 287 11.73 5.01 10.75
N ILE A 288 11.57 4.03 9.85
CA ILE A 288 12.68 3.46 9.09
C ILE A 288 13.37 4.55 8.25
N ASP A 289 12.61 5.32 7.46
CA ASP A 289 13.17 6.37 6.62
C ASP A 289 13.77 7.51 7.44
N CYS A 290 13.21 7.81 8.61
CA CYS A 290 13.77 8.77 9.56
C CYS A 290 15.18 8.36 10.00
N ILE A 291 15.39 7.09 10.39
CA ILE A 291 16.73 6.59 10.72
C ILE A 291 17.63 6.64 9.48
N ARG A 292 17.16 6.20 8.31
CA ARG A 292 17.95 6.20 7.07
C ARG A 292 18.45 7.60 6.74
N TYR A 293 17.60 8.61 6.85
CA TYR A 293 17.94 10.01 6.64
C TYR A 293 19.04 10.49 7.61
N TYR A 294 18.85 10.26 8.92
CA TYR A 294 19.83 10.74 9.90
C TYR A 294 21.13 9.95 9.90
N LYS A 295 21.18 8.72 9.37
CA LYS A 295 22.44 7.98 9.22
C LYS A 295 23.42 8.67 8.28
N ASP A 296 22.92 9.34 7.25
CA ASP A 296 23.77 10.07 6.31
C ASP A 296 24.42 11.30 6.98
N GLU A 297 23.76 11.85 8.01
CA GLU A 297 24.27 12.96 8.82
C GLU A 297 25.11 12.49 10.04
N GLU A 298 24.79 11.32 10.60
CA GLU A 298 25.24 10.87 11.91
C GLU A 298 25.74 9.42 11.88
N ASN A 299 27.03 9.23 11.57
CA ASN A 299 27.68 7.92 11.42
C ASN A 299 27.51 6.95 12.62
N TRP A 300 27.23 7.46 13.83
CA TRP A 300 27.02 6.60 15.00
C TRP A 300 25.72 5.78 14.90
N LEU A 301 24.71 6.26 14.17
CA LEU A 301 23.45 5.55 13.97
C LEU A 301 23.63 4.24 13.19
N GLU A 302 24.64 4.13 12.32
CA GLU A 302 24.93 2.88 11.60
C GLU A 302 25.32 1.75 12.55
N ARG A 303 26.07 2.09 13.62
CA ARG A 303 26.45 1.12 14.65
C ARG A 303 25.28 0.70 15.53
N VAL A 304 24.34 1.62 15.76
CA VAL A 304 23.16 1.36 16.59
C VAL A 304 22.10 0.58 15.82
N PHE A 305 21.81 0.99 14.58
CA PHE A 305 20.77 0.41 13.73
C PHE A 305 21.39 -0.10 12.42
N PRO A 306 22.01 -1.29 12.38
CA PRO A 306 22.56 -1.84 11.13
C PRO A 306 21.47 -2.04 10.06
N LYS A 307 21.86 -2.09 8.77
CA LYS A 307 20.93 -2.18 7.62
C LYS A 307 19.84 -3.24 7.75
N ASN A 308 20.15 -4.42 8.30
CA ASN A 308 19.19 -5.50 8.50
C ASN A 308 18.05 -5.16 9.50
N THR A 309 18.21 -4.11 10.30
CA THR A 309 17.19 -3.63 11.24
C THR A 309 16.16 -2.73 10.56
N LEU A 310 16.42 -2.29 9.32
CA LEU A 310 15.69 -1.22 8.64
C LEU A 310 15.00 -1.72 7.36
N SER A 311 14.46 -2.93 7.33
CA SER A 311 13.66 -3.42 6.20
C SER A 311 12.18 -3.08 6.38
N LYS A 312 11.51 -2.73 5.29
CA LYS A 312 10.06 -2.47 5.22
C LYS A 312 9.28 -3.74 4.93
#